data_AF-A0A4Y2R3N5-F1
#
_entry.id   AF-A0A4Y2R3N5-F1
#
_cell.length_a   1.000
_cell.length_b   1.000
_cell.length_c   1.000
_cell.angle_alpha   90.00
_cell.angle_beta   90.00
_cell.angle_gamma   90.00
#
_symmetry.space_group_name_H-M   'P 1'
#
loop_
_entity.id
_entity.type
_entity.pdbx_description
1 polymer ?
#
loop_
_entity_poly.entity_id
_entity_poly.type
_entity_poly.pdbx_seq_one_letter_code
_entity_poly.pdbx_strand_id
1 'polypeptide(L)'
;MSLAQLYTICLDRIHGYLKVGMWNFYFENNPLSELLTLVVHNLMDLTQSSGQDPPKVGDVLVLLTSGRLRRLDLCPFQLEEDWNSIAHRIGFNSFLYNIISWNPYLEELYLVILPDFEVLRKCQNLQILRIYKLCILGIRFVTIFFL
;
A
#
# COMPACT_ATOMS: atom_id res chain seq x y z
N MET A 1 7.23 -9.03 -31.57
CA MET A 1 7.11 -8.42 -30.23
C MET A 1 7.36 -9.51 -29.21
N SER A 2 8.33 -9.35 -28.31
CA SER A 2 8.61 -10.37 -27.31
C SER A 2 7.56 -10.36 -26.20
N LEU A 3 7.42 -11.49 -25.48
CA LEU A 3 6.50 -11.59 -24.34
C LEU A 3 6.81 -10.55 -23.26
N ALA A 4 8.10 -10.27 -23.02
CA ALA A 4 8.55 -9.24 -22.10
C ALA A 4 8.10 -7.83 -22.52
N GLN A 5 8.16 -7.51 -23.82
CA GLN A 5 7.67 -6.23 -24.33
C GLN A 5 6.15 -6.09 -24.16
N LEU A 6 5.39 -7.15 -24.44
CA LEU A 6 3.95 -7.14 -24.25
C LEU A 6 3.58 -6.92 -22.78
N TYR A 7 4.27 -7.60 -21.87
CA TYR A 7 4.06 -7.46 -20.43
C TYR A 7 4.26 -6.03 -19.95
N THR A 8 5.37 -5.38 -20.33
CA THR A 8 5.65 -3.99 -19.99
C THR A 8 4.58 -3.04 -20.54
N ILE A 9 4.16 -3.22 -21.80
CA ILE A 9 3.10 -2.40 -22.41
C ILE A 9 1.78 -2.55 -21.64
N CYS A 10 1.43 -3.77 -21.23
CA CYS A 10 0.23 -4.03 -20.44
C CYS A 10 0.30 -3.36 -19.05
N LEU A 11 1.43 -3.49 -18.35
CA LEU A 11 1.64 -2.82 -17.06
C LEU A 11 1.54 -1.30 -17.17
N ASP A 12 2.20 -0.69 -18.16
CA ASP A 12 2.17 0.75 -18.37
C ASP A 12 0.75 1.26 -18.63
N ARG A 13 -0.05 0.52 -19.40
CA ARG A 13 -1.46 0.86 -19.65
C ARG A 13 -2.29 0.78 -18.38
N ILE A 14 -2.16 -0.29 -17.60
CA ILE A 14 -2.89 -0.43 -16.33
C ILE A 14 -2.51 0.69 -15.37
N HIS A 15 -1.21 0.97 -15.23
CA HIS A 15 -0.71 2.07 -14.40
C HIS A 15 -1.23 3.44 -14.88
N GLY A 16 -1.33 3.65 -16.20
CA GLY A 16 -1.99 4.82 -16.77
C GLY A 16 -3.45 4.96 -16.32
N TYR A 17 -4.22 3.87 -16.28
CA TYR A 17 -5.61 3.91 -15.79
C TYR A 17 -5.71 4.14 -14.28
N LEU A 18 -4.76 3.65 -13.48
CA LEU A 18 -4.70 3.90 -12.04
C LEU A 18 -4.60 5.40 -11.75
N LYS A 19 -3.69 6.11 -12.44
CA LYS A 19 -3.49 7.56 -12.28
C LYS A 19 -4.72 8.41 -12.62
N VAL A 20 -5.60 7.92 -13.49
CA VAL A 20 -6.82 8.65 -13.88
C VAL A 20 -7.93 8.48 -12.83
N GLY A 21 -7.75 7.60 -11.83
CA GLY A 21 -8.75 7.38 -10.77
C GLY A 21 -10.01 6.67 -11.26
N MET A 22 -9.97 6.02 -12.43
CA MET A 22 -11.14 5.35 -13.01
C MET A 22 -11.62 4.12 -12.21
N TRP A 23 -10.88 3.73 -11.17
CA TRP A 23 -11.09 2.49 -10.44
C TRP A 23 -11.74 2.65 -9.06
N ASN A 24 -12.13 3.88 -8.69
CA ASN A 24 -12.66 4.23 -7.37
C ASN A 24 -13.98 3.54 -6.98
N PHE A 25 -14.57 2.72 -7.86
CA PHE A 25 -15.87 2.07 -7.66
C PHE A 25 -15.81 0.53 -7.60
N TYR A 26 -14.65 -0.10 -7.82
CA TYR A 26 -14.54 -1.56 -7.95
C TYR A 26 -14.15 -2.28 -6.64
N PHE A 27 -14.91 -2.07 -5.56
CA PHE A 27 -14.64 -2.76 -4.29
C PHE A 27 -15.10 -4.22 -4.29
N GLU A 28 -16.30 -4.50 -4.79
CA GLU A 28 -16.87 -5.86 -4.76
C GLU A 28 -16.36 -6.75 -5.92
N ASN A 29 -15.97 -6.15 -7.04
CA ASN A 29 -15.46 -6.84 -8.23
C ASN A 29 -14.12 -6.25 -8.67
N ASN A 30 -13.14 -6.29 -7.77
CA ASN A 30 -11.82 -5.77 -8.06
C ASN A 30 -11.15 -6.61 -9.18
N PRO A 31 -10.87 -6.04 -10.37
CA PRO A 31 -10.33 -6.79 -11.49
C PRO A 31 -8.88 -7.23 -11.30
N LEU A 32 -8.19 -6.65 -10.31
CA LEU A 32 -6.82 -7.01 -9.95
C LEU A 32 -6.76 -8.20 -8.99
N SER A 33 -7.90 -8.61 -8.43
CA SER A 33 -7.98 -9.75 -7.50
C SER A 33 -7.62 -11.09 -8.15
N GLU A 34 -7.79 -11.22 -9.47
CA GLU A 34 -7.42 -12.44 -10.22
C GLU A 34 -5.99 -12.39 -10.79
N LEU A 35 -5.28 -11.27 -10.62
CA LEU A 35 -3.92 -11.16 -11.11
C LEU A 35 -2.93 -11.89 -10.19
N LEU A 36 -1.81 -12.29 -10.79
CA LEU A 36 -0.68 -12.80 -10.03
C LEU A 36 -0.17 -11.72 -9.07
N THR A 37 0.17 -12.13 -7.84
CA THR A 37 0.77 -11.26 -6.82
C THR A 37 1.92 -10.42 -7.36
N LEU A 38 2.83 -11.03 -8.14
CA LEU A 38 3.96 -10.32 -8.76
C LEU A 38 3.52 -9.12 -9.62
N VAL A 39 2.40 -9.23 -10.34
CA VAL A 39 1.87 -8.15 -11.20
C VAL A 39 1.35 -7.00 -10.34
N VAL A 40 0.61 -7.30 -9.29
CA VAL A 40 0.08 -6.28 -8.36
C VAL A 40 1.21 -5.56 -7.64
N HIS A 41 2.26 -6.28 -7.25
CA HIS A 41 3.47 -5.68 -6.68
C HIS A 41 4.17 -4.73 -7.66
N ASN A 42 4.39 -5.17 -8.90
CA ASN A 42 5.00 -4.30 -9.92
C ASN A 42 4.17 -3.03 -10.17
N LEU A 43 2.84 -3.12 -10.15
CA LEU A 43 1.96 -1.95 -10.26
C LEU A 43 2.05 -1.01 -9.05
N MET A 44 2.16 -1.56 -7.83
CA MET A 44 2.36 -0.78 -6.62
C MET A 44 3.70 -0.04 -6.66
N ASP A 45 4.78 -0.74 -7.00
CA ASP A 45 6.14 -0.18 -7.10
C ASP A 45 6.21 0.97 -8.13
N LEU A 46 5.60 0.77 -9.31
CA LEU A 46 5.50 1.81 -10.34
C LEU A 46 4.80 3.07 -9.81
N THR A 47 3.71 2.89 -9.05
CA THR A 47 2.95 4.02 -8.50
C THR A 47 3.75 4.80 -7.48
N GLN A 48 4.48 4.09 -6.60
CA GLN A 48 5.33 4.68 -5.58
C GLN A 48 6.57 5.38 -6.16
N SER A 49 7.07 4.95 -7.32
CA SER A 49 8.28 5.51 -7.95
C SER A 49 8.06 6.76 -8.82
N SER A 50 6.82 7.25 -9.00
CA SER A 50 6.49 8.15 -10.12
C SER A 50 6.92 9.63 -10.00
N GLY A 51 7.73 9.97 -9.00
CA GLY A 51 8.79 10.99 -9.05
C GLY A 51 8.44 12.48 -9.12
N GLN A 52 7.21 12.88 -9.49
CA GLN A 52 6.84 14.31 -9.55
C GLN A 52 5.92 14.75 -8.42
N ASP A 53 4.97 13.90 -8.03
CA ASP A 53 4.08 14.14 -6.90
C ASP A 53 3.99 12.89 -6.02
N PRO A 54 3.82 13.04 -4.70
CA PRO A 54 3.49 11.92 -3.83
C PRO A 54 2.22 11.23 -4.33
N PRO A 55 2.20 9.89 -4.47
CA PRO A 55 1.00 9.19 -4.88
C PRO A 55 -0.11 9.40 -3.83
N LYS A 56 -1.37 9.51 -4.26
CA LYS A 56 -2.51 9.56 -3.34
C LYS A 56 -3.03 8.15 -3.08
N VAL A 57 -3.55 7.93 -1.88
CA VAL A 57 -4.18 6.65 -1.50
C VAL A 57 -5.30 6.27 -2.46
N GLY A 58 -6.07 7.26 -2.94
CA GLY A 58 -7.13 7.04 -3.92
C GLY A 58 -6.64 6.41 -5.22
N ASP A 59 -5.44 6.79 -5.67
CA ASP A 59 -4.86 6.31 -6.94
C ASP A 59 -4.52 4.82 -6.90
N VAL A 60 -4.27 4.29 -5.69
CA VAL A 60 -3.89 2.90 -5.46
C VAL A 60 -4.97 2.09 -4.74
N LEU A 61 -6.16 2.64 -4.54
CA LEU A 61 -7.20 1.99 -3.73
C LEU A 61 -7.59 0.62 -4.28
N VAL A 62 -7.64 0.48 -5.61
CA VAL A 62 -7.87 -0.82 -6.29
C VAL A 62 -6.70 -1.79 -6.13
N LEU A 63 -5.46 -1.31 -5.93
CA LEU A 63 -4.35 -2.20 -5.59
C LEU A 63 -4.48 -2.67 -4.13
N LEU A 64 -4.84 -1.75 -3.22
CA LEU A 64 -5.04 -2.02 -1.80
C LEU A 64 -6.20 -2.99 -1.54
N THR A 65 -7.22 -3.03 -2.39
CA THR A 65 -8.36 -3.94 -2.25
C THR A 65 -8.21 -5.23 -3.07
N SER A 66 -7.07 -5.45 -3.72
CA SER A 66 -6.86 -6.63 -4.60
C SER A 66 -6.74 -7.95 -3.83
N GLY A 67 -6.37 -7.89 -2.55
CA GLY A 67 -6.06 -9.06 -1.72
C GLY A 67 -4.79 -9.80 -2.12
N ARG A 68 -3.97 -9.20 -2.97
CA ARG A 68 -2.74 -9.82 -3.50
C ARG A 68 -1.46 -9.26 -2.91
N LEU A 69 -1.51 -8.17 -2.13
CA LEU A 69 -0.30 -7.55 -1.58
C LEU A 69 0.27 -8.39 -0.44
N ARG A 70 1.56 -8.73 -0.56
CA ARG A 70 2.36 -9.32 0.52
C ARG A 70 3.24 -8.29 1.21
N ARG A 71 3.59 -7.21 0.53
CA ARG A 71 4.34 -6.09 1.07
C ARG A 71 3.57 -4.82 0.78
N LEU A 72 3.43 -3.98 1.80
CA LEU A 72 2.81 -2.68 1.67
C LEU A 72 3.69 -1.61 2.31
N ASP A 73 4.01 -0.60 1.51
CA ASP A 73 4.70 0.60 1.97
C ASP A 73 3.79 1.82 1.86
N LEU A 74 3.38 2.35 3.01
CA LEU A 74 2.52 3.54 3.07
C LEU A 74 3.33 4.84 3.24
N CYS A 75 4.65 4.77 3.39
CA CYS A 75 5.49 5.96 3.56
C CYS A 75 5.43 6.94 2.36
N PRO A 76 5.38 6.50 1.09
CA PRO A 76 5.32 7.41 -0.06
C PRO A 76 4.07 8.28 -0.13
N PHE A 77 2.98 7.90 0.55
CA PHE A 77 1.67 8.54 0.43
C PHE A 77 1.48 9.77 1.33
N GLN A 78 2.55 10.28 1.95
CA GLN A 78 2.57 11.48 2.81
C GLN A 78 1.41 11.54 3.82
N LEU A 79 1.12 10.42 4.48
CA LEU A 79 0.06 10.29 5.48
C LEU A 79 0.34 11.09 6.78
N GLU A 80 1.32 11.97 6.83
CA GLU A 80 1.65 12.77 8.02
C GLU A 80 0.99 14.15 8.03
N GLU A 81 0.80 14.80 6.87
CA GLU A 81 0.30 16.18 6.83
C GLU A 81 -1.15 16.31 7.33
N ASP A 82 -1.95 15.24 7.24
CA ASP A 82 -3.34 15.24 7.70
C ASP A 82 -3.53 14.62 9.11
N TRP A 83 -2.62 13.80 9.65
CA TRP A 83 -3.04 12.79 10.64
C TRP A 83 -2.64 13.01 12.12
N ASN A 84 -2.23 14.23 12.51
CA ASN A 84 -1.70 14.53 13.85
C ASN A 84 -2.74 14.61 14.99
N SER A 85 -4.05 14.62 14.71
CA SER A 85 -5.10 14.68 15.74
C SER A 85 -5.64 13.29 16.14
N ILE A 86 -6.31 13.20 17.30
CA ILE A 86 -6.90 11.94 17.80
C ILE A 86 -7.94 11.38 16.80
N ALA A 87 -8.81 12.23 16.26
CA ALA A 87 -9.82 11.83 15.27
C ALA A 87 -9.17 11.23 14.03
N HIS A 88 -8.04 11.80 13.61
CA HIS A 88 -7.26 11.28 12.51
C HIS A 88 -6.61 9.93 12.88
N ARG A 89 -5.97 9.77 14.04
CA ARG A 89 -5.44 8.45 14.47
C ARG A 89 -6.50 7.34 14.42
N ILE A 90 -7.73 7.63 14.85
CA ILE A 90 -8.86 6.69 14.74
C ILE A 90 -9.15 6.37 13.27
N GLY A 91 -9.23 7.38 12.41
CA GLY A 91 -9.43 7.19 10.97
C GLY A 91 -8.30 6.39 10.31
N PHE A 92 -7.05 6.65 10.67
CA PHE A 92 -5.88 5.92 10.19
C PHE A 92 -5.91 4.45 10.62
N ASN A 93 -6.19 4.16 11.89
CA ASN A 93 -6.31 2.79 12.39
C ASN A 93 -7.47 2.05 11.70
N SER A 94 -8.61 2.70 11.49
CA SER A 94 -9.74 2.14 10.73
C SER A 94 -9.37 1.85 9.27
N PHE A 95 -8.67 2.79 8.62
CA PHE A 95 -8.18 2.62 7.26
C PHE A 95 -7.19 1.46 7.15
N LEU A 96 -6.21 1.40 8.05
CA LEU A 96 -5.22 0.33 8.08
C LEU A 96 -5.86 -1.03 8.37
N TYR A 97 -6.84 -1.07 9.28
CA TYR A 97 -7.63 -2.26 9.56
C TYR A 97 -8.31 -2.80 8.30
N ASN A 98 -8.90 -1.92 7.48
CA ASN A 98 -9.54 -2.32 6.23
C ASN A 98 -8.52 -2.88 5.23
N ILE A 99 -7.37 -2.22 5.06
CA ILE A 99 -6.32 -2.72 4.14
C ILE A 99 -5.84 -4.12 4.55
N ILE A 100 -5.61 -4.33 5.84
CA ILE A 100 -5.19 -5.62 6.39
C ILE A 100 -6.26 -6.68 6.15
N SER A 101 -7.52 -6.32 6.41
CA SER A 101 -8.64 -7.21 6.14
C SER A 101 -8.77 -7.57 4.65
N TRP A 102 -8.43 -6.66 3.75
CA TRP A 102 -8.45 -6.91 2.31
C TRP A 102 -7.26 -7.74 1.85
N ASN A 103 -6.10 -7.68 2.53
CA ASN A 103 -4.87 -8.41 2.17
C ASN A 103 -4.47 -9.39 3.28
N PRO A 104 -5.16 -10.55 3.40
CA PRO A 104 -4.91 -11.52 4.48
C PRO A 104 -3.50 -12.14 4.43
N TYR A 105 -2.82 -12.08 3.29
CA TYR A 105 -1.46 -12.61 3.08
C TYR A 105 -0.37 -11.54 3.22
N LEU A 106 -0.67 -10.40 3.85
CA LEU A 106 0.32 -9.36 4.09
C LEU A 106 1.41 -9.86 5.04
N GLU A 107 2.65 -9.88 4.55
CA GLU A 107 3.85 -10.34 5.22
C GLU A 107 4.73 -9.18 5.70
N GLU A 108 4.71 -8.05 5.00
CA GLU A 108 5.50 -6.88 5.36
C GLU A 108 4.71 -5.58 5.29
N LEU A 109 4.85 -4.73 6.32
CA LEU A 109 4.15 -3.46 6.44
C LEU A 109 5.10 -2.34 6.87
N TYR A 110 5.09 -1.23 6.13
CA TYR A 110 6.01 -0.11 6.29
C TYR A 110 5.17 1.15 6.49
N LEU A 111 5.34 1.81 7.63
CA LEU A 111 4.50 2.90 8.11
C LEU A 111 5.34 4.08 8.61
N VAL A 112 4.74 5.26 8.67
CA VAL A 112 5.30 6.45 9.32
C VAL A 112 4.77 6.65 10.75
N ILE A 113 3.59 6.11 11.03
CA ILE A 113 2.92 6.20 12.33
C ILE A 113 2.77 4.79 12.89
N LEU A 114 3.08 4.61 14.18
CA LEU A 114 2.83 3.36 14.90
C LEU A 114 1.30 3.15 15.01
N PRO A 115 0.75 2.07 14.43
CA PRO A 115 -0.67 1.76 14.54
C PRO A 115 -0.99 1.13 15.90
N ASP A 116 -2.28 1.05 16.20
CA ASP A 116 -2.75 0.36 17.41
C ASP A 116 -2.43 -1.15 17.32
N PHE A 117 -2.06 -1.74 18.46
CA PHE A 117 -1.67 -3.14 18.52
C PHE A 117 -2.77 -4.11 18.04
N GLU A 118 -4.04 -3.77 18.27
CA GLU A 118 -5.18 -4.58 17.81
C GLU A 118 -5.28 -4.65 16.28
N VAL A 119 -4.83 -3.61 15.57
CA VAL A 119 -4.76 -3.61 14.10
C VAL A 119 -3.69 -4.60 13.63
N LEU A 120 -2.50 -4.56 14.25
CA LEU A 120 -1.41 -5.49 13.93
C LEU A 120 -1.76 -6.95 14.22
N ARG A 121 -2.52 -7.20 15.29
CA ARG A 121 -2.96 -8.55 15.68
C ARG A 121 -3.81 -9.24 14.60
N LYS A 122 -4.41 -8.49 13.69
CA LYS A 122 -5.18 -9.03 12.55
C LYS A 122 -4.30 -9.51 11.40
N CYS A 123 -3.06 -9.03 11.30
CA CYS A 123 -2.11 -9.51 10.30
C CYS A 123 -1.43 -10.81 10.77
N GLN A 124 -2.10 -11.95 10.62
CA GLN A 124 -1.55 -13.24 11.08
C GLN A 124 -0.25 -13.64 10.36
N ASN A 125 -0.05 -13.15 9.13
CA ASN A 125 1.12 -13.47 8.32
C ASN A 125 2.21 -12.39 8.37
N LEU A 126 2.03 -11.33 9.16
CA LEU A 126 2.99 -10.24 9.24
C LEU A 126 4.28 -10.76 9.86
N GLN A 127 5.39 -10.64 9.14
CA GLN A 127 6.73 -11.01 9.56
C GLN A 127 7.57 -9.76 9.84
N ILE A 128 7.36 -8.70 9.07
CA ILE A 128 8.16 -7.47 9.13
C ILE A 128 7.25 -6.27 9.29
N LEU A 129 7.42 -5.52 10.37
CA LEU A 129 6.87 -4.18 10.54
C LEU A 129 8.01 -3.16 10.59
N ARG A 130 8.03 -2.22 9.65
CA ARG A 130 8.96 -1.08 9.68
C ARG A 130 8.21 0.20 9.98
N ILE A 131 8.66 0.92 10.98
CA ILE A 131 8.11 2.22 11.34
C ILE A 131 9.19 3.26 11.14
N TYR A 132 9.01 4.11 10.14
CA TYR A 132 9.89 5.22 9.82
C TYR A 132 9.47 6.44 10.63
N LYS A 133 10.46 7.16 11.14
CA LYS A 133 10.27 8.45 11.80
C LYS A 133 11.16 9.46 11.10
N LEU A 134 10.52 10.45 10.48
CA LEU A 134 11.20 11.64 9.99
C LEU A 134 11.69 12.44 11.22
N CYS A 135 13.00 12.47 11.42
CA CYS A 135 13.65 13.32 12.40
C CYS A 135 14.48 14.39 11.67
N ILE A 136 14.67 15.56 12.29
CA ILE A 136 15.45 16.68 11.75
C ILE A 136 16.90 16.27 11.36
N LEU A 137 17.42 15.20 11.96
CA LEU A 137 18.78 14.68 11.74
C LEU A 137 18.85 13.52 10.73
N GLY A 138 17.77 13.21 10.01
CA GLY A 138 17.67 12.11 9.05
C GLY A 138 16.57 11.09 9.40
N ILE A 139 16.39 10.11 8.51
CA ILE A 139 15.37 9.06 8.67
C ILE A 139 15.85 8.03 9.70
N ARG A 140 15.11 7.87 10.79
CA ARG A 140 15.26 6.72 11.70
C ARG A 140 14.13 5.74 11.45
N PHE A 141 14.38 4.45 11.60
CA PHE A 141 13.33 3.45 11.54
C PHE A 141 13.50 2.40 12.64
N VAL A 142 12.38 1.86 13.10
CA VAL A 142 12.32 0.69 13.97
C VAL A 142 11.80 -0.46 13.14
N THR A 143 12.53 -1.58 13.10
CA THR A 143 12.05 -2.82 12.49
C THR A 143 11.66 -3.79 13.60
N ILE A 144 10.44 -4.28 13.56
CA ILE A 144 9.91 -5.31 14.46
C ILE A 144 9.73 -6.58 13.63
N PHE A 145 10.34 -7.66 14.09
CA PHE A 145 10.19 -8.98 13.51
C PHE A 145 9.16 -9.78 14.31
N PHE A 146 8.22 -10.40 13.63
CA PHE A 146 7.24 -11.30 14.20
C PHE A 146 7.67 -12.73 13.82
N LEU A 147 7.81 -13.59 14.84
CA LEU A 147 8.23 -14.98 14.72
C LEU A 147 7.01 -15.91 14.66
#